data_AF-A0A838PUQ9-F1
#
_entry.id   AF-A0A838PUQ9-F1
#
_cell.length_a   1.000
_cell.length_b   1.000
_cell.length_c   1.000
_cell.angle_alpha   90.00
_cell.angle_beta   90.00
_cell.angle_gamma   90.00
#
_symmetry.space_group_name_H-M   'P 1'
#
loop_
_entity.id
_entity.type
_entity.pdbx_description
1 polymer ?
#
loop_
_entity_poly.entity_id
_entity_poly.type
_entity_poly.pdbx_seq_one_letter_code
_entity_poly.pdbx_strand_id
1 'polypeptide(L)'
;AYHQTLHDFTEQIEHLLTIGLLVLLGGAIAGGLLAALTWQAALVALAVVFVVRPVTVLAGLGGTDLPSGERAAIAFFGIRGIGSLYYLAYALNTAPFEGAEVLWATVAFAVVSSVLVHGVLATPVMRRLDVRRELVRTSAT
;
A
#
# COMPACT_ATOMS: atom_id res chain seq x y z
N ALA A 1 0.53 -15.39 -26.24
CA ALA A 1 -0.59 -16.33 -26.08
C ALA A 1 -0.53 -17.07 -24.74
N TYR A 2 0.20 -18.20 -24.59
CA TYR A 2 0.18 -19.00 -23.35
C TYR A 2 0.62 -18.25 -22.07
N HIS A 3 1.70 -17.46 -22.13
CA HIS A 3 2.15 -16.67 -20.98
C HIS A 3 1.17 -15.56 -20.57
N GLN A 4 0.43 -14.99 -21.53
CA GLN A 4 -0.61 -14.00 -21.22
C GLN A 4 -1.78 -14.68 -20.51
N THR A 5 -2.22 -15.84 -20.98
CA THR A 5 -3.29 -16.59 -20.31
C THR A 5 -2.92 -17.02 -18.89
N LEU A 6 -1.68 -17.45 -18.65
CA LEU A 6 -1.20 -17.74 -17.30
C LEU A 6 -1.09 -16.48 -16.43
N HIS A 7 -0.68 -15.35 -17.00
CA HIS A 7 -0.62 -14.08 -16.30
C HIS A 7 -2.02 -13.61 -15.88
N ASP A 8 -2.98 -13.59 -16.80
CA ASP A 8 -4.37 -13.19 -16.54
C ASP A 8 -5.03 -14.10 -15.49
N PHE A 9 -4.76 -15.41 -15.55
CA PHE A 9 -5.25 -16.35 -14.55
C PHE A 9 -4.64 -16.11 -13.17
N THR A 10 -3.33 -15.80 -13.12
CA THR A 10 -2.64 -15.47 -11.87
C THR A 10 -3.18 -14.17 -11.28
N GLU A 11 -3.40 -13.15 -12.11
CA GLU A 11 -3.98 -11.87 -11.70
C GLU A 11 -5.39 -12.05 -11.13
N GLN A 12 -6.23 -12.88 -11.76
CA GLN A 12 -7.56 -13.20 -11.25
C GLN A 12 -7.51 -13.89 -9.89
N ILE A 13 -6.61 -14.87 -9.71
CA ILE A 13 -6.41 -15.53 -8.41
C ILE A 13 -5.92 -14.53 -7.36
N GLU A 14 -4.93 -13.71 -7.70
CA GLU A 14 -4.39 -12.67 -6.80
C GLU A 14 -5.50 -11.71 -6.35
N HIS A 15 -6.36 -11.30 -7.27
CA HIS A 15 -7.46 -10.39 -6.96
C HIS A 15 -8.48 -11.06 -6.04
N LEU A 16 -8.89 -12.30 -6.32
CA LEU A 16 -9.82 -13.05 -5.45
C LEU A 16 -9.25 -13.27 -4.05
N LEU A 17 -7.96 -13.64 -3.95
CA LEU A 17 -7.27 -13.82 -2.67
C LEU A 17 -7.17 -12.50 -1.91
N THR A 18 -6.87 -11.40 -2.60
CA THR A 18 -6.79 -10.07 -1.98
C THR A 18 -8.14 -9.65 -1.42
N ILE A 19 -9.23 -9.86 -2.17
CA ILE A 19 -10.59 -9.59 -1.68
C ILE A 19 -10.88 -10.43 -0.43
N GLY A 20 -10.61 -11.74 -0.49
CA GLY A 20 -10.78 -12.64 0.65
C GLY A 20 -9.99 -12.18 1.89
N LEU A 21 -8.72 -11.81 1.71
CA LEU A 21 -7.86 -11.30 2.79
C LEU A 21 -8.39 -9.99 3.37
N LEU A 22 -8.89 -9.07 2.55
CA LEU A 22 -9.48 -7.81 3.03
C LEU A 22 -10.76 -8.05 3.81
N VAL A 23 -11.61 -8.99 3.39
CA VAL A 23 -12.81 -9.39 4.13
C VAL A 23 -12.44 -9.99 5.49
N LEU A 24 -11.46 -10.91 5.53
CA LEU A 24 -10.96 -11.50 6.78
C LEU A 24 -10.35 -10.46 7.70
N LEU A 25 -9.57 -9.51 7.16
CA LEU A 25 -9.00 -8.40 7.92
C LEU A 25 -10.10 -7.51 8.50
N GLY A 26 -11.14 -7.20 7.73
CA GLY A 26 -12.31 -6.46 8.21
C GLY A 26 -13.03 -7.20 9.35
N GLY A 27 -13.22 -8.51 9.21
CA GLY A 27 -13.77 -9.36 10.26
C GLY A 27 -12.91 -9.37 11.53
N ALA A 28 -11.58 -9.49 11.39
CA ALA A 28 -10.65 -9.45 12.52
C ALA A 28 -10.70 -8.10 13.24
N ILE A 29 -10.76 -6.99 12.51
CA ILE A 29 -10.91 -5.64 13.06
C ILE A 29 -12.23 -5.53 13.84
N ALA A 30 -13.33 -5.99 13.26
CA ALA A 30 -14.63 -6.04 13.95
C ALA A 30 -14.60 -6.92 15.21
N GLY A 31 -13.79 -7.98 15.20
CA GLY A 31 -13.52 -8.85 16.36
C GLY A 31 -12.57 -8.27 17.40
N GLY A 32 -12.10 -7.02 17.26
CA GLY A 32 -11.27 -6.35 18.25
C GLY A 32 -9.77 -6.37 17.97
N LEU A 33 -9.31 -6.68 16.75
CA LEU A 33 -7.88 -6.66 16.39
C LEU A 33 -7.18 -5.33 16.73
N LEU A 34 -7.91 -4.21 16.64
CA LEU A 34 -7.37 -2.88 16.94
C LEU A 34 -7.42 -2.53 18.44
N ALA A 35 -7.94 -3.40 19.32
CA ALA A 35 -8.01 -3.12 20.75
C ALA A 35 -6.63 -2.96 21.40
N ALA A 36 -5.62 -3.68 20.88
CA ALA A 36 -4.23 -3.56 21.31
C ALA A 36 -3.48 -2.37 20.65
N LEU A 37 -4.14 -1.58 19.80
CA LEU A 37 -3.49 -0.47 19.10
C LEU A 37 -3.20 0.67 20.07
N THR A 38 -1.92 0.95 20.29
CA THR A 38 -1.49 2.15 21.04
C THR A 38 -1.37 3.36 20.11
N TRP A 39 -1.47 4.56 20.66
CA TRP A 39 -1.31 5.78 19.84
C TRP A 39 0.10 5.90 19.26
N GLN A 40 1.12 5.44 20.00
CA GLN A 40 2.50 5.39 19.53
C GLN A 40 2.62 4.47 18.32
N ALA A 41 2.01 3.28 18.39
CA ALA A 41 2.00 2.32 17.31
C ALA A 41 1.26 2.85 16.07
N ALA A 42 0.12 3.53 16.27
CA ALA A 42 -0.61 4.20 15.20
C ALA A 42 0.25 5.27 14.51
N LEU A 43 1.00 6.09 15.26
CA LEU A 43 1.92 7.06 14.68
C LEU A 43 3.05 6.41 13.90
N VAL A 44 3.65 5.34 14.43
CA VAL A 44 4.69 4.58 13.72
C VAL A 44 4.14 4.04 12.41
N ALA A 45 2.95 3.43 12.42
CA ALA A 45 2.29 2.95 11.21
C ALA A 45 2.13 4.08 10.17
N LEU A 46 1.58 5.23 10.56
CA LEU A 46 1.37 6.37 9.66
C LEU A 46 2.70 6.94 9.14
N ALA A 47 3.70 7.13 10.01
CA ALA A 47 5.01 7.62 9.61
C ALA A 47 5.67 6.67 8.59
N VAL A 48 5.56 5.36 8.81
CA VAL A 48 6.16 4.37 7.93
C VAL A 48 5.41 4.28 6.59
N VAL A 49 4.09 4.54 6.53
CA VAL A 49 3.32 4.60 5.27
C VAL A 49 3.56 5.91 4.52
N PHE A 50 3.46 7.06 5.20
CA PHE A 50 3.33 8.37 4.56
C PHE A 50 4.60 9.21 4.56
N VAL A 51 5.63 8.80 5.31
CA VAL A 51 6.91 9.54 5.37
C VAL A 51 8.05 8.65 4.90
N VAL A 52 8.28 7.52 5.57
CA VAL A 52 9.42 6.63 5.26
C VAL A 52 9.32 6.14 3.83
N ARG A 53 8.14 5.67 3.40
CA ARG A 53 7.95 5.12 2.05
C ARG A 53 8.13 6.16 0.93
N PRO A 54 7.53 7.36 0.97
CA PRO A 54 7.83 8.37 -0.02
C PRO A 54 9.31 8.78 -0.05
N VAL A 55 9.94 8.94 1.12
CA VAL A 55 11.35 9.34 1.18
C VAL A 55 12.25 8.27 0.56
N THR A 56 12.05 6.98 0.88
CA THR A 56 12.88 5.91 0.32
C THR A 56 12.69 5.76 -1.18
N VAL A 57 11.46 5.90 -1.68
CA VAL A 57 11.19 5.85 -3.13
C VAL A 57 11.78 7.07 -3.83
N LEU A 58 11.63 8.28 -3.29
CA LEU A 58 12.23 9.49 -3.87
C LEU A 58 13.76 9.40 -3.92
N ALA A 59 14.38 8.87 -2.86
CA ALA A 59 15.82 8.62 -2.83
C ALA A 59 16.24 7.61 -3.89
N GLY A 60 15.51 6.50 -4.05
CA GLY A 60 15.76 5.50 -5.08
C GLY A 60 15.51 5.97 -6.52
N LEU A 61 14.62 6.95 -6.71
CA LEU A 61 14.37 7.60 -8.00
C LEU A 61 15.34 8.76 -8.29
N GLY A 62 16.23 9.09 -7.34
CA GLY A 62 17.30 10.06 -7.55
C GLY A 62 18.19 9.63 -8.71
N GLY A 63 18.17 10.39 -9.82
CA GLY A 63 18.90 10.06 -11.05
C GLY A 63 18.02 9.62 -12.23
N THR A 64 16.71 9.52 -12.07
CA THR A 64 15.78 9.26 -13.19
C THR A 64 15.35 10.56 -13.88
N ASP A 65 15.12 10.53 -15.20
CA ASP A 65 14.59 11.67 -15.98
C ASP A 65 13.07 11.89 -15.80
N LEU A 66 12.48 11.31 -14.76
CA LEU A 66 11.05 11.40 -14.50
C LEU A 66 10.64 12.82 -14.08
N PRO A 67 9.55 13.38 -14.64
CA PRO A 67 8.97 14.64 -14.17
C PRO A 67 8.64 14.59 -12.67
N SER A 68 8.85 15.70 -11.97
CA SER A 68 8.68 15.77 -10.51
C SER A 68 7.28 15.34 -10.04
N GLY A 69 6.24 15.65 -10.81
CA GLY A 69 4.86 15.22 -10.52
C GLY A 69 4.65 13.71 -10.61
N GLU A 70 5.27 13.05 -11.61
CA GLU A 70 5.20 11.59 -11.77
C GLU A 70 6.03 10.90 -10.70
N ARG A 71 7.21 11.44 -10.39
CA ARG A 71 8.07 10.95 -9.32
C ARG A 71 7.36 11.00 -7.96
N ALA A 72 6.68 12.12 -7.66
CA ALA A 72 5.89 12.26 -6.45
C ALA A 72 4.71 11.28 -6.41
N ALA A 73 4.03 11.05 -7.54
CA ALA A 73 2.94 10.08 -7.63
C ALA A 73 3.43 8.65 -7.36
N ILE A 74 4.54 8.22 -7.96
CA ILE A 74 5.14 6.90 -7.71
C ILE A 74 5.55 6.76 -6.23
N ALA A 75 6.18 7.80 -5.67
CA ALA A 75 6.61 7.84 -4.28
C ALA A 75 5.46 7.91 -3.26
N PHE A 76 4.28 8.38 -3.66
CA PHE A 76 3.10 8.41 -2.79
C PHE A 76 2.24 7.16 -2.94
N PHE A 77 1.87 6.75 -4.16
CA PHE A 77 0.95 5.64 -4.42
C PHE A 77 1.59 4.25 -4.39
N GLY A 78 1.97 3.79 -3.21
CA GLY A 78 2.31 2.39 -2.98
C GLY A 78 1.48 1.88 -1.84
N ILE A 79 0.36 1.29 -2.22
CA ILE A 79 -0.58 0.72 -1.29
C ILE A 79 0.15 -0.38 -0.52
N ARG A 80 0.20 -0.26 0.81
CA ARG A 80 0.62 -1.40 1.65
C ARG A 80 -0.38 -2.52 1.45
N GLY A 81 0.12 -3.63 0.91
CA GLY A 81 -0.68 -4.79 0.56
C GLY A 81 -0.56 -5.94 1.55
N ILE A 82 -1.10 -7.07 1.09
CA ILE A 82 -1.14 -8.38 1.74
C ILE A 82 0.24 -8.88 2.19
N GLY A 83 1.33 -8.47 1.53
CA GLY A 83 2.69 -8.84 1.90
C GLY A 83 3.07 -8.41 3.32
N SER A 84 2.54 -7.28 3.81
CA SER A 84 2.81 -6.83 5.18
C SER A 84 2.23 -7.80 6.22
N LEU A 85 1.03 -8.34 5.95
CA LEU A 85 0.38 -9.34 6.78
C LEU A 85 1.13 -10.68 6.71
N TYR A 86 1.59 -11.07 5.52
CA TYR A 86 2.41 -12.26 5.34
C TYR A 86 3.70 -12.20 6.15
N TYR A 87 4.46 -11.11 6.03
CA TYR A 87 5.73 -10.99 6.76
C TYR A 87 5.55 -10.92 8.27
N LEU A 88 4.48 -10.27 8.75
CA LEU A 88 4.16 -10.30 10.17
C LEU A 88 3.82 -11.73 10.63
N ALA A 89 2.93 -12.41 9.92
CA ALA A 89 2.56 -13.79 10.24
C ALA A 89 3.79 -14.70 10.23
N TYR A 90 4.63 -14.59 9.20
CA TYR A 90 5.87 -15.34 9.07
C TYR A 90 6.81 -15.07 10.25
N ALA A 91 7.05 -13.81 10.59
CA ALA A 91 7.92 -13.45 11.70
C ALA A 91 7.42 -14.03 13.03
N LEU A 92 6.15 -13.82 13.36
CA LEU A 92 5.52 -14.31 14.59
C LEU A 92 5.49 -15.85 14.69
N ASN A 93 5.49 -16.55 13.56
CA ASN A 93 5.59 -18.02 13.53
C ASN A 93 7.05 -18.52 13.61
N THR A 94 8.03 -17.69 13.25
CA THR A 94 9.43 -18.09 13.18
C THR A 94 10.17 -17.81 14.49
N ALA A 95 9.76 -16.78 15.24
CA ALA A 95 10.38 -16.40 16.49
C ALA A 95 9.36 -15.90 17.52
N PRO A 96 9.63 -16.05 18.82
CA PRO A 96 8.82 -15.43 19.86
C PRO A 96 9.02 -13.92 19.83
N PHE A 97 7.93 -13.18 19.72
CA PHE A 97 7.90 -11.73 19.85
C PHE A 97 7.03 -11.33 21.04
N GLU A 98 7.58 -10.49 21.90
CA GLU A 98 6.76 -9.78 22.89
C GLU A 98 5.84 -8.78 22.16
N GLY A 99 4.59 -8.67 22.60
CA GLY A 99 3.64 -7.71 22.04
C GLY A 99 3.11 -8.06 20.64
N ALA A 100 2.99 -9.34 20.32
CA ALA A 100 2.42 -9.81 19.04
C ALA A 100 1.06 -9.17 18.71
N GLU A 101 0.20 -8.95 19.71
CA GLU A 101 -1.10 -8.29 19.55
C GLU A 101 -0.96 -6.83 19.07
N VAL A 102 0.00 -6.08 19.64
CA VAL A 102 0.28 -4.70 19.22
C VAL A 102 0.83 -4.69 17.80
N LEU A 103 1.70 -5.64 17.43
CA LEU A 103 2.23 -5.75 16.08
C LEU A 103 1.11 -6.03 15.05
N TRP A 104 0.20 -6.96 15.36
CA TRP A 104 -0.99 -7.23 14.55
C TRP A 104 -1.87 -6.00 14.38
N ALA A 105 -2.18 -5.31 15.49
CA ALA A 105 -2.96 -4.08 15.46
C ALA A 105 -2.28 -2.99 14.62
N THR A 106 -0.96 -2.84 14.76
CA THR A 106 -0.15 -1.84 14.04
C THR A 106 -0.15 -2.09 12.54
N VAL A 107 0.12 -3.33 12.12
CA VAL A 107 0.15 -3.68 10.69
C VAL A 107 -1.24 -3.60 10.08
N ALA A 108 -2.27 -4.08 10.78
CA ALA A 108 -3.66 -3.95 10.33
C ALA A 108 -4.05 -2.48 10.14
N PHE A 109 -3.72 -1.62 11.11
CA PHE A 109 -3.96 -0.18 11.00
C PHE A 109 -3.18 0.46 9.85
N ALA A 110 -1.92 0.09 9.63
CA ALA A 110 -1.12 0.57 8.51
C ALA A 110 -1.71 0.18 7.15
N VAL A 111 -2.19 -1.06 7.01
CA VAL A 111 -2.82 -1.56 5.78
C VAL A 111 -4.13 -0.82 5.53
N VAL A 112 -5.02 -0.74 6.52
CA VAL A 112 -6.32 -0.08 6.37
C VAL A 112 -6.15 1.41 6.09
N SER A 113 -5.32 2.13 6.85
CA SER A 113 -5.05 3.55 6.59
C SER A 113 -4.45 3.77 5.21
N SER A 114 -3.54 2.91 4.76
CA SER A 114 -2.99 2.96 3.40
C SER A 114 -4.08 2.74 2.34
N VAL A 115 -4.91 1.70 2.46
CA VAL A 115 -5.97 1.39 1.48
C VAL A 115 -6.99 2.52 1.42
N LEU A 116 -7.41 3.07 2.57
CA LEU A 116 -8.37 4.18 2.61
C LEU A 116 -7.79 5.45 1.98
N VAL A 117 -6.59 5.87 2.40
CA VAL A 117 -5.98 7.10 1.92
C VAL A 117 -5.69 7.02 0.42
N HIS A 118 -5.04 5.95 -0.02
CA HIS A 118 -4.68 5.81 -1.44
C HIS A 118 -5.88 5.45 -2.31
N GLY A 119 -6.84 4.67 -1.81
CA GLY A 119 -8.07 4.33 -2.54
C GLY A 119 -8.93 5.56 -2.82
N VAL A 120 -9.10 6.44 -1.82
CA VAL A 120 -9.83 7.70 -2.01
C VAL A 120 -9.05 8.69 -2.88
N LEU A 121 -7.72 8.73 -2.77
CA LEU A 121 -6.87 9.67 -3.52
C LEU A 121 -6.51 9.21 -4.93
N ALA A 122 -6.63 7.92 -5.26
CA ALA A 122 -6.21 7.38 -6.56
C ALA A 122 -6.95 8.04 -7.73
N THR A 123 -8.28 8.01 -7.69
CA THR A 123 -9.14 8.56 -8.75
C THR A 123 -8.89 10.05 -9.02
N PRO A 124 -8.88 10.96 -8.03
CA PRO A 124 -8.65 12.38 -8.30
C PRO A 124 -7.21 12.70 -8.74
N VAL A 125 -6.20 11.98 -8.25
CA VAL A 125 -4.80 12.26 -8.60
C VAL A 125 -4.47 11.76 -10.01
N MET A 126 -4.92 10.57 -10.39
CA MET A 126 -4.71 10.06 -11.75
C MET A 126 -5.35 10.98 -12.79
N ARG A 127 -6.59 11.42 -12.55
CA ARG A 127 -7.26 12.40 -13.42
C ARG A 127 -6.47 13.70 -13.60
N ARG A 128 -5.82 14.20 -12.53
CA ARG A 128 -5.01 15.43 -12.61
C ARG A 128 -3.69 15.22 -13.37
N LEU A 129 -3.09 14.04 -13.26
CA LEU A 129 -1.88 13.69 -14.00
C LEU A 129 -2.17 13.52 -15.50
N ASP A 130 -3.29 12.87 -15.83
CA ASP A 130 -3.72 12.67 -17.22
C ASP A 130 -3.98 14.01 -17.93
N VAL A 131 -4.70 14.93 -17.29
CA VAL A 131 -4.92 16.29 -17.81
C VAL A 131 -3.59 17.04 -18.03
N ARG A 132 -2.64 16.91 -17.10
CA ARG A 132 -1.31 17.54 -17.28
C ARG A 132 -0.53 16.94 -18.43
N ARG A 133 -0.63 15.64 -18.68
CA ARG A 133 0.01 14.97 -19.81
C ARG A 133 -0.59 15.41 -21.14
N GLU A 134 -1.92 15.54 -21.24
CA GLU A 134 -2.58 16.04 -22.44
C GLU A 134 -2.15 17.47 -22.79
N LEU A 135 -2.11 18.37 -21.81
CA LEU A 135 -1.69 19.77 -22.02
C LEU A 135 -0.25 19.88 -22.52
N VAL A 136 0.68 19.09 -21.97
CA VAL A 136 2.08 19.07 -22.43
C VAL A 136 2.17 18.53 -23.87
N ARG A 137 1.34 17.54 -24.23
CA ARG A 137 1.30 16.96 -25.59
C ARG A 137 0.77 17.96 -26.63
N THR A 138 -0.30 18.70 -26.31
CA THR A 138 -0.90 19.70 -27.20
C THR A 138 -0.01 20.94 -27.38
N SER A 139 0.84 21.26 -26.40
CA SER A 139 1.79 22.38 -26.48
C SER A 139 3.03 22.08 -27.34
N ALA A 140 3.27 20.80 -27.65
CA ALA A 140 4.44 20.32 -28.41
C ALA A 140 4.13 20.00 -29.88
N THR A 141 2.88 20.20 -30.32
CA THR A 141 2.38 20.12 -31.70
C THR A 141 1.97 21.49 -32.19
#